data_AF-A0A8T4CJZ2-F1
#
_entry.id   AF-A0A8T4CJZ2-F1
#
_cell.length_a   1.000
_cell.length_b   1.000
_cell.length_c   1.000
_cell.angle_alpha   90.00
_cell.angle_beta   90.00
_cell.angle_gamma   90.00
#
_symmetry.space_group_name_H-M   'P 1'
#
loop_
_entity.id
_entity.type
_entity.pdbx_description
1 polymer ?
#
loop_
_entity_poly.entity_id
_entity_poly.type
_entity_poly.pdbx_seq_one_letter_code
_entity_poly.pdbx_strand_id
1 'polypeptide(L)'
;MRQVDKKIAELEVAFKSAEYQRAIDLTTMVRDLVKQTKEETLRIKETRKIEEAPPPEDGRYVYCIIPWGGSERRLSFGRIGIEDSGEAYTIPFGDLAVVVSNSPLKEYTPSEDNVLTHNQVIMLVMDRYPVLPMAFGMAFKNEETLKEVLGRIHDDLKKALTEVAGKVEFGVKVIQPKEAEFDEDAFASEIKVLRELAVQCKLGRRFSKRLVLNAFYLVSESSVMAFVSAVNTLQERFSQLKISCTGPWPPFNFVTIKVGRGDQNAVPH
;
A
#
# COMPACT_ATOMS: atom_id res chain seq x y z
N MET A 1 -15.61 -18.86 4.61
CA MET A 1 -15.08 -18.82 5.99
C MET A 1 -14.14 -20.00 6.19
N ARG A 2 -14.48 -21.12 6.86
CA ARG A 2 -13.48 -22.15 7.31
C ARG A 2 -12.35 -22.58 6.34
N GLN A 3 -12.56 -22.62 5.01
CA GLN A 3 -11.48 -22.90 4.04
C GLN A 3 -10.54 -21.70 3.75
N VAL A 4 -11.03 -20.47 3.89
CA VAL A 4 -10.24 -19.23 3.75
C VAL A 4 -9.37 -19.05 4.99
N ASP A 5 -9.95 -19.20 6.17
CA ASP A 5 -9.24 -19.07 7.45
C ASP A 5 -8.12 -20.13 7.58
N LYS A 6 -8.38 -21.37 7.11
CA LYS A 6 -7.37 -22.43 7.02
C LYS A 6 -6.25 -22.09 6.02
N LYS A 7 -6.57 -21.47 4.88
CA LYS A 7 -5.56 -21.03 3.90
C LYS A 7 -4.74 -19.84 4.39
N ILE A 8 -5.29 -18.95 5.20
CA ILE A 8 -4.56 -17.85 5.84
C ILE A 8 -3.54 -18.43 6.84
N ALA A 9 -3.95 -19.37 7.70
CA ALA A 9 -3.03 -20.06 8.60
C ALA A 9 -1.95 -20.89 7.88
N GLU A 10 -2.28 -21.52 6.74
CA GLU A 10 -1.31 -22.21 5.87
C GLU A 10 -0.31 -21.23 5.22
N LEU A 11 -0.76 -20.02 4.85
CA LEU A 11 0.08 -18.92 4.35
C LEU A 11 1.08 -18.42 5.40
N GLU A 12 0.68 -18.26 6.66
CA GLU A 12 1.57 -17.86 7.76
C GLU A 12 2.65 -18.91 8.08
N VAL A 13 2.37 -20.20 7.83
CA VAL A 13 3.34 -21.30 7.99
C VAL A 13 4.36 -21.33 6.84
N ALA A 14 3.93 -21.06 5.60
CA ALA A 14 4.76 -21.07 4.40
C ALA A 14 5.87 -19.99 4.38
N PHE A 15 5.81 -18.98 5.25
CA PHE A 15 6.79 -17.90 5.38
C PHE A 15 8.18 -18.32 5.94
N LYS A 16 8.50 -19.63 6.00
CA LYS A 16 9.68 -20.15 6.73
C LYS A 16 10.75 -20.90 5.92
N SER A 17 10.54 -21.22 4.64
CA SER A 17 11.61 -21.73 3.75
C SER A 17 11.19 -21.63 2.27
N ALA A 18 11.65 -22.54 1.40
CA ALA A 18 11.42 -22.58 -0.06
C ALA A 18 9.95 -22.54 -0.53
N GLU A 19 9.00 -22.63 0.41
CA GLU A 19 7.58 -22.38 0.20
C GLU A 19 7.26 -20.89 -0.03
N TYR A 20 8.17 -19.94 0.25
CA TYR A 20 7.99 -18.52 -0.02
C TYR A 20 7.88 -18.20 -1.52
N GLN A 21 8.69 -18.84 -2.38
CA GLN A 21 8.52 -18.73 -3.84
C GLN A 21 7.14 -19.28 -4.24
N ARG A 22 6.74 -20.41 -3.65
CA ARG A 22 5.41 -21.00 -3.83
C ARG A 22 4.28 -20.07 -3.37
N ALA A 23 4.50 -19.26 -2.34
CA ALA A 23 3.56 -18.24 -1.85
C ALA A 23 3.50 -17.03 -2.79
N ILE A 24 4.62 -16.61 -3.40
CA ILE A 24 4.65 -15.59 -4.47
C ILE A 24 3.92 -16.12 -5.72
N ASP A 25 4.18 -17.36 -6.12
CA ASP A 25 3.55 -18.01 -7.27
C ASP A 25 2.04 -18.21 -7.03
N LEU A 26 1.64 -18.60 -5.81
CA LEU A 26 0.23 -18.66 -5.39
C LEU A 26 -0.42 -17.28 -5.34
N THR A 27 0.27 -16.26 -4.85
CA THR A 27 -0.26 -14.88 -4.82
C THR A 27 -0.43 -14.35 -6.24
N THR A 28 0.48 -14.69 -7.14
CA THR A 28 0.42 -14.33 -8.57
C THR A 28 -0.67 -15.11 -9.28
N MET A 29 -0.78 -16.43 -9.09
CA MET A 29 -1.89 -17.23 -9.60
C MET A 29 -3.25 -16.78 -9.05
N VAL A 30 -3.35 -16.40 -7.77
CA VAL A 30 -4.60 -15.85 -7.21
C VAL A 30 -4.90 -14.49 -7.81
N ARG A 31 -3.88 -13.62 -8.02
CA ARG A 31 -4.04 -12.35 -8.74
C ARG A 31 -4.53 -12.56 -10.17
N ASP A 32 -3.93 -13.51 -10.90
CA ASP A 32 -4.28 -13.82 -12.29
C ASP A 32 -5.65 -14.50 -12.41
N LEU A 33 -6.02 -15.40 -11.50
CA LEU A 33 -7.33 -16.04 -11.45
C LEU A 33 -8.43 -15.01 -11.08
N VAL A 34 -8.14 -14.10 -10.14
CA VAL A 34 -9.01 -12.95 -9.83
C VAL A 34 -9.08 -11.99 -11.01
N LYS A 35 -8.01 -11.80 -11.78
CA LYS A 35 -7.97 -10.98 -12.99
C LYS A 35 -8.82 -11.58 -14.11
N GLN A 36 -8.68 -12.88 -14.40
CA GLN A 36 -9.53 -13.62 -15.35
C GLN A 36 -11.01 -13.55 -14.93
N THR A 37 -11.31 -13.82 -13.65
CA THR A 37 -12.69 -13.68 -13.11
C THR A 37 -13.21 -12.25 -13.25
N LYS A 38 -12.36 -11.23 -13.03
CA LYS A 38 -12.72 -9.81 -13.22
C LYS A 38 -12.89 -9.43 -14.69
N GLU A 39 -12.14 -10.00 -15.62
CA GLU A 39 -12.25 -9.77 -17.06
C GLU A 39 -13.54 -10.42 -17.63
N GLU A 40 -13.88 -11.62 -17.18
CA GLU A 40 -15.19 -12.25 -17.44
C GLU A 40 -16.34 -11.43 -16.82
N THR A 41 -16.17 -10.95 -15.58
CA THR A 41 -17.15 -10.07 -14.92
C THR A 41 -17.25 -8.70 -15.60
N LEU A 42 -16.18 -8.17 -16.20
CA LEU A 42 -16.20 -6.92 -16.97
C LEU A 42 -17.01 -7.08 -18.25
N ARG A 43 -16.80 -8.17 -19.00
CA ARG A 43 -17.60 -8.51 -20.20
C ARG A 43 -19.09 -8.65 -19.89
N ILE A 44 -19.44 -9.07 -18.67
CA ILE A 44 -20.84 -9.13 -18.20
C ILE A 44 -21.37 -7.76 -17.73
N LYS A 45 -20.49 -6.85 -17.27
CA LYS A 45 -20.84 -5.51 -16.78
C LYS A 45 -20.93 -4.44 -17.87
N GLU A 46 -20.20 -4.57 -18.98
CA GLU A 46 -20.30 -3.64 -20.12
C GLU A 46 -21.73 -3.57 -20.70
N THR A 47 -22.55 -4.61 -20.49
CA THR A 47 -23.96 -4.68 -20.88
C THR A 47 -24.93 -3.98 -19.92
N ARG A 48 -24.48 -3.35 -18.82
CA ARG A 48 -25.34 -2.64 -17.85
C ARG A 48 -24.79 -1.27 -17.42
N LYS A 49 -25.14 -0.25 -18.20
CA LYS A 49 -25.28 1.14 -17.72
C LYS A 49 -26.43 1.24 -16.70
N ILE A 50 -26.21 1.87 -15.55
CA ILE A 50 -27.24 2.59 -14.76
C ILE A 50 -26.58 3.77 -14.03
N GLU A 51 -27.25 4.93 -14.09
CA GLU A 51 -26.87 6.24 -13.57
C GLU A 51 -28.14 6.88 -12.93
N GLU A 52 -28.23 7.49 -11.74
CA GLU A 52 -27.34 7.67 -10.56
C GLU A 52 -28.19 8.13 -9.33
N ALA A 53 -27.75 7.93 -8.05
CA ALA A 53 -28.35 8.61 -6.86
C ALA A 53 -27.40 8.68 -5.63
N PRO A 54 -27.28 9.82 -4.92
CA PRO A 54 -26.28 10.00 -3.86
C PRO A 54 -26.76 9.47 -2.48
N PRO A 55 -25.86 8.90 -1.64
CA PRO A 55 -26.07 8.81 -0.20
C PRO A 55 -26.10 10.23 0.43
N PRO A 56 -26.54 10.40 1.71
CA PRO A 56 -26.76 11.72 2.30
C PRO A 56 -25.50 12.60 2.36
N GLU A 57 -25.64 13.85 2.82
CA GLU A 57 -24.62 14.92 2.78
C GLU A 57 -23.37 14.62 3.65
N ASP A 58 -22.65 13.57 3.27
CA ASP A 58 -21.58 12.93 3.99
C ASP A 58 -20.21 13.27 3.37
N GLY A 59 -19.17 13.12 4.19
CA GLY A 59 -17.81 13.46 3.83
C GLY A 59 -17.14 12.54 2.80
N ARG A 60 -15.85 12.75 2.60
CA ARG A 60 -14.98 11.92 1.75
C ARG A 60 -13.84 11.38 2.59
N TYR A 61 -13.82 10.06 2.80
CA TYR A 61 -12.64 9.37 3.31
C TYR A 61 -11.66 9.17 2.15
N VAL A 62 -10.38 9.46 2.34
CA VAL A 62 -9.35 9.49 1.28
C VAL A 62 -8.36 8.35 1.44
N TYR A 63 -8.19 7.55 0.38
CA TYR A 63 -7.26 6.42 0.35
C TYR A 63 -5.93 6.77 -0.29
N CYS A 64 -5.95 7.24 -1.53
CA CYS A 64 -4.76 7.54 -2.32
C CYS A 64 -5.07 8.53 -3.44
N ILE A 65 -4.03 9.08 -4.05
CA ILE A 65 -4.10 9.94 -5.24
C ILE A 65 -3.41 9.21 -6.39
N ILE A 66 -3.95 9.32 -7.60
CA ILE A 66 -3.46 8.66 -8.82
C ILE A 66 -3.32 9.67 -9.98
N PRO A 67 -2.48 9.38 -10.99
CA PRO A 67 -2.46 10.14 -12.24
C PRO A 67 -3.81 10.03 -12.96
N TRP A 68 -4.20 11.08 -13.68
CA TRP A 68 -5.50 11.15 -14.33
C TRP A 68 -5.46 11.83 -15.70
N GLY A 69 -6.24 11.31 -16.64
CA GLY A 69 -6.23 11.77 -18.03
C GLY A 69 -7.06 13.04 -18.31
N GLY A 70 -7.36 13.86 -17.29
CA GLY A 70 -8.18 15.08 -17.44
C GLY A 70 -9.65 14.84 -17.81
N SER A 71 -10.19 13.65 -17.54
CA SER A 71 -11.60 13.32 -17.81
C SER A 71 -12.48 13.54 -16.57
N GLU A 72 -13.68 14.07 -16.71
CA GLU A 72 -14.64 14.13 -15.57
C GLU A 72 -15.26 12.77 -15.21
N ARG A 73 -14.93 11.69 -15.94
CA ARG A 73 -15.45 10.34 -15.65
C ARG A 73 -14.94 9.83 -14.30
N ARG A 74 -15.85 9.37 -13.44
CA ARG A 74 -15.51 8.62 -12.23
C ARG A 74 -15.30 7.14 -12.55
N LEU A 75 -14.36 6.49 -11.86
CA LEU A 75 -14.18 5.04 -11.85
C LEU A 75 -14.58 4.47 -10.49
N SER A 76 -15.27 3.34 -10.52
CA SER A 76 -15.57 2.53 -9.34
C SER A 76 -14.52 1.43 -9.17
N PHE A 77 -14.08 1.23 -7.93
CA PHE A 77 -13.30 0.08 -7.47
C PHE A 77 -14.17 -0.96 -6.73
N GLY A 78 -15.49 -0.73 -6.66
CA GLY A 78 -16.47 -1.60 -6.02
C GLY A 78 -16.85 -1.19 -4.60
N ARG A 79 -17.71 -1.99 -3.97
CA ARG A 79 -18.21 -1.76 -2.61
C ARG A 79 -17.22 -2.25 -1.56
N ILE A 80 -16.16 -1.48 -1.36
CA ILE A 80 -15.01 -1.78 -0.48
C ILE A 80 -14.62 -0.57 0.38
N GLY A 81 -15.55 0.36 0.60
CA GLY A 81 -15.36 1.51 1.48
C GLY A 81 -15.15 1.10 2.93
N ILE A 82 -14.44 1.95 3.68
CA ILE A 82 -14.13 1.78 5.11
C ILE A 82 -15.43 1.75 5.93
N GLU A 83 -15.51 0.91 6.97
CA GLU A 83 -16.73 0.74 7.79
C GLU A 83 -18.02 0.54 6.95
N ASP A 84 -17.92 -0.25 5.87
CA ASP A 84 -19.02 -0.51 4.93
C ASP A 84 -19.65 0.76 4.30
N SER A 85 -18.89 1.86 4.19
CA SER A 85 -19.25 3.13 3.52
C SER A 85 -19.62 3.02 2.02
N GLY A 86 -19.77 1.81 1.51
CA GLY A 86 -20.22 1.53 0.16
C GLY A 86 -19.07 1.60 -0.83
N GLU A 87 -19.23 2.42 -1.86
CA GLU A 87 -18.35 2.40 -3.03
C GLU A 87 -17.06 3.19 -2.81
N ALA A 88 -15.94 2.58 -3.19
CA ALA A 88 -14.68 3.29 -3.39
C ALA A 88 -14.58 3.74 -4.85
N TYR A 89 -14.38 5.04 -5.10
CA TYR A 89 -14.41 5.63 -6.44
C TYR A 89 -13.44 6.80 -6.61
N THR A 90 -13.20 7.24 -7.85
CA THR A 90 -12.36 8.41 -8.15
C THR A 90 -13.15 9.72 -8.16
N ILE A 91 -12.56 10.77 -7.58
CA ILE A 91 -12.92 12.17 -7.82
C ILE A 91 -11.80 12.79 -8.68
N PRO A 92 -12.06 13.15 -9.95
CA PRO A 92 -11.11 13.90 -10.79
C PRO A 92 -10.83 15.31 -10.26
N PHE A 93 -9.58 15.75 -10.37
CA PHE A 93 -9.16 17.14 -10.19
C PHE A 93 -7.92 17.45 -11.07
N GLY A 94 -8.14 18.08 -12.22
CA GLY A 94 -7.06 18.36 -13.18
C GLY A 94 -6.49 17.08 -13.80
N ASP A 95 -5.15 16.94 -13.80
CA ASP A 95 -4.46 15.73 -14.27
C ASP A 95 -4.18 14.70 -13.15
N LEU A 96 -4.87 14.85 -12.02
CA LEU A 96 -4.89 13.91 -10.90
C LEU A 96 -6.33 13.47 -10.56
N ALA A 97 -6.44 12.36 -9.84
CA ALA A 97 -7.70 11.93 -9.24
C ALA A 97 -7.44 11.37 -7.83
N VAL A 98 -8.38 11.60 -6.93
CA VAL A 98 -8.33 11.10 -5.55
C VAL A 98 -9.32 9.95 -5.39
N VAL A 99 -8.86 8.84 -4.83
CA VAL A 99 -9.69 7.66 -4.53
C VAL A 99 -10.30 7.83 -3.15
N VAL A 100 -11.62 7.73 -3.08
CA VAL A 100 -12.42 8.05 -1.89
C VAL A 100 -13.55 7.05 -1.67
N SER A 101 -14.15 7.05 -0.48
CA SER A 101 -15.53 6.59 -0.25
C SER A 101 -16.35 7.66 0.47
N ASN A 102 -17.68 7.54 0.42
CA ASN A 102 -18.60 8.47 1.08
C ASN A 102 -18.71 8.12 2.57
N SER A 103 -18.06 8.90 3.45
CA SER A 103 -17.95 8.57 4.86
C SER A 103 -17.87 9.87 5.68
N PRO A 104 -18.53 9.97 6.85
CA PRO A 104 -18.66 11.23 7.59
C PRO A 104 -17.32 11.83 7.99
N LEU A 105 -17.24 13.16 8.10
CA LEU A 105 -16.09 13.82 8.69
C LEU A 105 -16.05 13.53 10.21
N LYS A 106 -15.24 12.56 10.59
CA LYS A 106 -14.98 12.17 11.98
C LYS A 106 -13.51 11.76 12.16
N GLU A 107 -13.10 11.60 13.41
CA GLU A 107 -11.88 10.88 13.73
C GLU A 107 -12.11 9.37 13.57
N TYR A 108 -11.19 8.69 12.88
CA TYR A 108 -11.25 7.25 12.65
C TYR A 108 -10.24 6.56 13.56
N THR A 109 -10.72 5.74 14.47
CA THR A 109 -9.86 4.88 15.29
C THR A 109 -9.22 3.80 14.40
N PRO A 110 -7.89 3.59 14.48
CA PRO A 110 -7.20 2.55 13.73
C PRO A 110 -7.47 1.17 14.35
N SER A 111 -8.63 0.59 14.06
CA SER A 111 -8.88 -0.85 14.24
C SER A 111 -8.15 -1.67 13.18
N GLU A 112 -7.91 -2.95 13.45
CA GLU A 112 -7.28 -3.87 12.50
C GLU A 112 -8.08 -3.94 11.19
N ASP A 113 -9.41 -4.14 11.28
CA ASP A 113 -10.31 -4.19 10.12
C ASP A 113 -10.30 -2.91 9.29
N ASN A 114 -10.29 -1.73 9.95
CA ASN A 114 -10.28 -0.45 9.25
C ASN A 114 -8.94 -0.20 8.52
N VAL A 115 -7.81 -0.52 9.16
CA VAL A 115 -6.48 -0.39 8.56
C VAL A 115 -6.28 -1.40 7.42
N LEU A 116 -6.77 -2.63 7.57
CA LEU A 116 -6.78 -3.63 6.51
C LEU A 116 -7.63 -3.16 5.32
N THR A 117 -8.84 -2.64 5.56
CA THR A 117 -9.73 -2.13 4.51
C THR A 117 -9.08 -0.95 3.75
N HIS A 118 -8.51 0.02 4.46
CA HIS A 118 -7.74 1.13 3.86
C HIS A 118 -6.63 0.64 2.94
N ASN A 119 -5.81 -0.28 3.42
CA ASN A 119 -4.69 -0.84 2.65
C ASN A 119 -5.17 -1.67 1.45
N GLN A 120 -6.26 -2.43 1.59
CA GLN A 120 -6.85 -3.22 0.49
C GLN A 120 -7.35 -2.34 -0.66
N VAL A 121 -7.98 -1.19 -0.38
CA VAL A 121 -8.38 -0.22 -1.42
C VAL A 121 -7.14 0.27 -2.16
N ILE A 122 -6.11 0.72 -1.45
CA ILE A 122 -4.88 1.25 -2.08
C ILE A 122 -4.17 0.17 -2.92
N MET A 123 -4.06 -1.06 -2.41
CA MET A 123 -3.46 -2.18 -3.15
C MET A 123 -4.25 -2.53 -4.41
N LEU A 124 -5.59 -2.48 -4.37
CA LEU A 124 -6.43 -2.72 -5.54
C LEU A 124 -6.27 -1.63 -6.61
N VAL A 125 -6.08 -0.37 -6.20
CA VAL A 125 -5.81 0.74 -7.13
C VAL A 125 -4.40 0.60 -7.73
N MET A 126 -3.41 0.21 -6.92
CA MET A 126 -2.01 0.05 -7.32
C MET A 126 -1.80 -1.00 -8.42
N ASP A 127 -2.68 -2.00 -8.52
CA ASP A 127 -2.72 -2.99 -9.62
C ASP A 127 -2.89 -2.36 -11.02
N ARG A 128 -3.34 -1.09 -11.08
CA ARG A 128 -3.67 -0.39 -12.34
C ARG A 128 -3.04 0.99 -12.50
N TYR A 129 -2.66 1.64 -11.41
CA TYR A 129 -2.17 3.02 -11.40
C TYR A 129 -0.99 3.16 -10.42
N PRO A 130 0.01 4.01 -10.71
CA PRO A 130 0.88 4.56 -9.68
C PRO A 130 0.03 5.20 -8.57
N VAL A 131 0.25 4.80 -7.32
CA VAL A 131 -0.49 5.33 -6.17
C VAL A 131 0.39 6.21 -5.29
N LEU A 132 -0.20 7.30 -4.85
CA LEU A 132 0.30 8.15 -3.79
C LEU A 132 -0.56 7.86 -2.54
N PRO A 133 -0.13 6.95 -1.64
CA PRO A 133 -0.95 6.52 -0.52
C PRO A 133 -1.11 7.66 0.49
N MET A 134 -2.34 7.89 0.94
CA MET A 134 -2.62 8.81 2.04
C MET A 134 -2.58 8.10 3.38
N ALA A 135 -2.29 8.86 4.44
CA ALA A 135 -2.34 8.35 5.81
C ALA A 135 -3.77 7.92 6.17
N PHE A 136 -3.86 6.86 6.98
CA PHE A 136 -5.13 6.38 7.52
C PHE A 136 -5.88 7.50 8.27
N GLY A 137 -7.21 7.52 8.14
CA GLY A 137 -8.09 8.43 8.87
C GLY A 137 -8.27 9.81 8.21
N MET A 138 -7.75 10.00 7.00
CA MET A 138 -7.86 11.27 6.27
C MET A 138 -9.27 11.45 5.67
N ALA A 139 -10.11 12.25 6.33
CA ALA A 139 -11.46 12.55 5.87
C ALA A 139 -11.70 14.06 5.67
N PHE A 140 -12.60 14.41 4.76
CA PHE A 140 -12.99 15.78 4.40
C PHE A 140 -14.50 15.97 4.48
N LYS A 141 -14.95 17.21 4.74
CA LYS A 141 -16.38 17.55 4.84
C LYS A 141 -17.16 17.26 3.55
N ASN A 142 -16.56 17.54 2.40
CA ASN A 142 -17.19 17.39 1.08
C ASN A 142 -16.12 17.35 -0.03
N GLU A 143 -16.57 17.22 -1.28
CA GLU A 143 -15.71 17.16 -2.47
C GLU A 143 -15.03 18.51 -2.77
N GLU A 144 -15.72 19.63 -2.49
CA GLU A 144 -15.22 20.99 -2.74
C GLU A 144 -14.01 21.29 -1.84
N THR A 145 -14.13 21.07 -0.52
CA THR A 145 -13.02 21.26 0.44
C THR A 145 -11.84 20.35 0.11
N LEU A 146 -12.11 19.12 -0.34
CA LEU A 146 -11.08 18.18 -0.78
C LEU A 146 -10.31 18.73 -1.99
N LYS A 147 -11.02 19.18 -3.03
CA LYS A 147 -10.41 19.76 -4.24
C LYS A 147 -9.64 21.05 -3.94
N GLU A 148 -10.17 21.94 -3.10
CA GLU A 148 -9.46 23.16 -2.68
C GLU A 148 -8.14 22.85 -1.98
N VAL A 149 -8.14 21.88 -1.06
CA VAL A 149 -6.96 21.52 -0.28
C VAL A 149 -5.92 20.81 -1.13
N LEU A 150 -6.32 19.84 -1.96
CA LEU A 150 -5.40 19.16 -2.88
C LEU A 150 -4.88 20.09 -3.98
N GLY A 151 -5.70 21.05 -4.46
CA GLY A 151 -5.29 22.03 -5.45
C GLY A 151 -4.13 22.93 -5.00
N ARG A 152 -4.07 23.28 -3.71
CA ARG A 152 -2.97 24.09 -3.13
C ARG A 152 -1.61 23.38 -3.12
N ILE A 153 -1.59 22.06 -3.26
CA ILE A 153 -0.39 21.20 -3.22
C ILE A 153 -0.26 20.36 -4.49
N HIS A 154 -1.00 20.70 -5.54
CA HIS A 154 -1.13 19.91 -6.77
C HIS A 154 0.21 19.49 -7.37
N ASP A 155 1.15 20.42 -7.49
CA ASP A 155 2.44 20.17 -8.12
C ASP A 155 3.36 19.29 -7.25
N ASP A 156 3.27 19.40 -5.92
CA ASP A 156 3.95 18.49 -4.99
C ASP A 156 3.39 17.06 -5.08
N LEU A 157 2.06 16.91 -5.19
CA LEU A 157 1.40 15.62 -5.39
C LEU A 157 1.84 14.96 -6.70
N LYS A 158 1.82 15.73 -7.79
CA LYS A 158 2.22 15.29 -9.13
C LYS A 158 3.70 14.91 -9.20
N LYS A 159 4.57 15.69 -8.54
CA LYS A 159 6.00 15.38 -8.40
C LYS A 159 6.20 14.09 -7.61
N ALA A 160 5.56 13.95 -6.46
CA ALA A 160 5.67 12.75 -5.63
C ALA A 160 5.15 11.49 -6.36
N LEU A 161 4.05 11.59 -7.13
CA LEU A 161 3.57 10.52 -8.00
C LEU A 161 4.61 10.10 -9.05
N THR A 162 5.27 11.07 -9.68
CA THR A 162 6.34 10.83 -10.66
C THR A 162 7.55 10.15 -10.01
N GLU A 163 7.91 10.54 -8.78
CA GLU A 163 8.99 9.92 -8.02
C GLU A 163 8.70 8.45 -7.66
N VAL A 164 7.45 8.06 -7.39
CA VAL A 164 7.08 6.68 -7.02
C VAL A 164 6.57 5.81 -8.18
N ALA A 165 6.24 6.36 -9.34
CA ALA A 165 5.75 5.58 -10.49
C ALA A 165 6.74 4.47 -10.92
N GLY A 166 6.22 3.27 -11.23
CA GLY A 166 7.01 2.10 -11.60
C GLY A 166 7.88 1.52 -10.47
N LYS A 167 7.51 1.78 -9.22
CA LYS A 167 8.25 1.38 -8.01
C LYS A 167 7.30 0.91 -6.92
N VAL A 168 7.77 -0.03 -6.12
CA VAL A 168 7.07 -0.66 -5.01
C VAL A 168 7.92 -0.63 -3.75
N GLU A 169 7.29 -0.65 -2.59
CA GLU A 169 7.98 -0.66 -1.29
C GLU A 169 8.16 -2.08 -0.75
N PHE A 170 9.36 -2.37 -0.24
CA PHE A 170 9.65 -3.54 0.58
C PHE A 170 10.13 -3.15 1.97
N GLY A 171 9.57 -3.78 3.00
CA GLY A 171 10.05 -3.69 4.38
C GLY A 171 10.91 -4.88 4.75
N VAL A 172 12.16 -4.66 5.14
CA VAL A 172 13.05 -5.70 5.69
C VAL A 172 13.30 -5.42 7.17
N LYS A 173 12.96 -6.40 8.00
CA LYS A 173 13.26 -6.40 9.44
C LYS A 173 14.14 -7.58 9.78
N VAL A 174 15.15 -7.35 10.62
CA VAL A 174 16.08 -8.38 11.07
C VAL A 174 16.16 -8.35 12.58
N ILE A 175 15.79 -9.46 13.21
CA ILE A 175 15.82 -9.65 14.65
C ILE A 175 16.87 -10.71 15.00
N GLN A 176 17.80 -10.36 15.87
CA GLN A 176 18.80 -11.27 16.44
C GLN A 176 18.19 -12.00 17.67
N PRO A 177 18.05 -13.35 17.63
CA PRO A 177 17.80 -14.16 18.82
C PRO A 177 18.88 -13.96 19.89
N LYS A 178 18.55 -14.21 21.16
CA LYS A 178 19.45 -13.90 22.31
C LYS A 178 20.82 -14.60 22.23
N GLU A 179 20.87 -15.77 21.61
CA GLU A 179 22.03 -16.67 21.53
C GLU A 179 22.61 -16.76 20.11
N ALA A 180 22.14 -15.92 19.18
CA ALA A 180 22.61 -15.92 17.80
C ALA A 180 23.81 -14.97 17.64
N GLU A 181 24.96 -15.53 17.28
CA GLU A 181 26.13 -14.78 16.83
C GLU A 181 26.19 -14.76 15.29
N PHE A 182 26.62 -13.63 14.72
CA PHE A 182 26.76 -13.47 13.28
C PHE A 182 27.90 -12.49 12.98
N ASP A 183 28.49 -12.64 11.79
CA ASP A 183 29.50 -11.72 11.27
C ASP A 183 28.82 -10.41 10.82
N GLU A 184 29.04 -9.33 11.58
CA GLU A 184 28.45 -8.01 11.31
C GLU A 184 29.00 -7.37 10.02
N ASP A 185 30.26 -7.60 9.66
CA ASP A 185 30.89 -7.04 8.45
C ASP A 185 30.38 -7.77 7.18
N ALA A 186 30.24 -9.09 7.25
CA ALA A 186 29.57 -9.87 6.22
C ALA A 186 28.11 -9.45 6.06
N PHE A 187 27.39 -9.23 7.17
CA PHE A 187 25.99 -8.79 7.13
C PHE A 187 25.86 -7.38 6.53
N ALA A 188 26.72 -6.44 6.94
CA ALA A 188 26.76 -5.09 6.38
C ALA A 188 27.03 -5.08 4.87
N SER A 189 27.84 -6.04 4.40
CA SER A 189 28.12 -6.23 2.97
C SER A 189 26.89 -6.66 2.17
N GLU A 190 26.09 -7.59 2.68
CA GLU A 190 24.81 -7.98 2.03
C GLU A 190 23.75 -6.87 2.09
N ILE A 191 23.66 -6.14 3.22
CA ILE A 191 22.74 -4.99 3.32
C ILE A 191 23.13 -3.87 2.35
N LYS A 192 24.42 -3.73 2.01
CA LYS A 192 24.87 -2.83 0.93
C LYS A 192 24.31 -3.26 -0.43
N VAL A 193 24.28 -4.56 -0.75
CA VAL A 193 23.68 -5.07 -2.00
C VAL A 193 22.19 -4.73 -2.07
N LEU A 194 21.43 -4.95 -0.98
CA LEU A 194 20.00 -4.57 -0.93
C LEU A 194 19.78 -3.07 -1.16
N ARG A 195 20.67 -2.22 -0.62
CA ARG A 195 20.62 -0.77 -0.84
C ARG A 195 20.92 -0.39 -2.28
N GLU A 196 21.83 -1.08 -2.96
CA GLU A 196 22.22 -0.81 -4.36
C GLU A 196 21.18 -1.31 -5.37
N LEU A 197 20.36 -2.31 -5.00
CA LEU A 197 19.20 -2.78 -5.78
C LEU A 197 17.95 -1.90 -5.64
N ALA A 198 17.92 -0.98 -4.66
CA ALA A 198 16.81 -0.07 -4.40
C ALA A 198 17.10 1.34 -4.92
N VAL A 199 16.06 2.01 -5.43
CA VAL A 199 16.12 3.42 -5.86
C VAL A 199 16.27 4.35 -4.65
N GLN A 200 15.64 4.01 -3.53
CA GLN A 200 15.79 4.70 -2.25
C GLN A 200 15.72 3.70 -1.10
N CYS A 201 16.36 4.04 0.03
CA CYS A 201 16.30 3.26 1.27
C CYS A 201 16.06 4.21 2.45
N LYS A 202 15.18 3.83 3.40
CA LYS A 202 14.92 4.58 4.64
C LYS A 202 15.01 3.65 5.84
N LEU A 203 15.71 4.08 6.89
CA LEU A 203 15.82 3.31 8.13
C LEU A 203 14.66 3.65 9.08
N GLY A 204 13.93 2.64 9.50
CA GLY A 204 12.92 2.72 10.55
C GLY A 204 13.54 2.68 11.96
N ARG A 205 12.74 3.06 12.97
CA ARG A 205 13.18 3.06 14.37
C ARG A 205 13.56 1.65 14.84
N ARG A 206 14.74 1.51 15.45
CA ARG A 206 15.16 0.32 16.21
C ARG A 206 14.73 0.47 17.67
N PHE A 207 13.59 -0.10 18.04
CA PHE A 207 13.01 -0.01 19.39
C PHE A 207 13.56 -1.05 20.39
N SER A 208 14.47 -1.92 19.96
CA SER A 208 15.12 -2.94 20.77
C SER A 208 16.54 -3.19 20.27
N LYS A 209 17.49 -3.48 21.16
CA LYS A 209 18.86 -3.89 20.77
C LYS A 209 18.87 -5.14 19.89
N ARG A 210 17.85 -6.02 20.04
CA ARG A 210 17.69 -7.23 19.21
C ARG A 210 17.14 -6.95 17.81
N LEU A 211 16.58 -5.77 17.54
CA LEU A 211 16.12 -5.39 16.21
C LEU A 211 17.30 -4.72 15.48
N VAL A 212 18.17 -5.53 14.88
CA VAL A 212 19.44 -5.04 14.29
C VAL A 212 19.19 -4.18 13.05
N LEU A 213 18.18 -4.53 12.25
CA LEU A 213 17.73 -3.76 11.08
C LEU A 213 16.20 -3.62 11.07
N ASN A 214 15.73 -2.42 10.73
CA ASN A 214 14.35 -2.12 10.34
C ASN A 214 14.47 -1.11 9.21
N ALA A 215 14.21 -1.52 7.97
CA ALA A 215 14.49 -0.71 6.79
C ALA A 215 13.40 -0.89 5.72
N PHE A 216 13.13 0.20 5.01
CA PHE A 216 12.22 0.25 3.87
C PHE A 216 13.03 0.53 2.62
N TYR A 217 12.64 -0.07 1.50
CA TYR A 217 13.33 0.02 0.22
C TYR A 217 12.31 0.32 -0.88
N LEU A 218 12.54 1.38 -1.64
CA LEU A 218 11.76 1.71 -2.83
C LEU A 218 12.45 1.05 -4.03
N VAL A 219 11.86 -0.03 -4.54
CA VAL A 219 12.45 -0.88 -5.58
C VAL A 219 11.68 -0.67 -6.87
N SER A 220 12.36 -0.45 -7.99
CA SER A 220 11.69 -0.39 -9.30
C SER A 220 11.15 -1.77 -9.66
N GLU A 221 9.98 -1.82 -10.32
CA GLU A 221 9.31 -3.07 -10.72
C GLU A 221 10.25 -4.03 -11.49
N SER A 222 11.12 -3.50 -12.35
CA SER A 222 12.13 -4.29 -13.08
C SER A 222 13.19 -4.95 -12.20
N SER A 223 13.43 -4.39 -11.00
CA SER A 223 14.45 -4.87 -10.05
C SER A 223 13.88 -5.75 -8.93
N VAL A 224 12.55 -5.94 -8.88
CA VAL A 224 11.88 -6.69 -7.80
C VAL A 224 12.43 -8.11 -7.64
N MET A 225 12.59 -8.84 -8.76
CA MET A 225 13.12 -10.21 -8.72
C MET A 225 14.55 -10.28 -8.18
N ALA A 226 15.41 -9.33 -8.57
CA ALA A 226 16.78 -9.25 -8.07
C ALA A 226 16.81 -8.89 -6.57
N PHE A 227 15.98 -7.94 -6.14
CA PHE A 227 15.87 -7.54 -4.74
C PHE A 227 15.37 -8.70 -3.85
N VAL A 228 14.30 -9.38 -4.24
CA VAL A 228 13.78 -10.54 -3.51
C VAL A 228 14.79 -11.68 -3.46
N SER A 229 15.48 -11.97 -4.57
CA SER A 229 16.55 -12.97 -4.60
C SER A 229 17.68 -12.64 -3.62
N ALA A 230 18.11 -11.38 -3.55
CA ALA A 230 19.15 -10.96 -2.60
C ALA A 230 18.69 -11.05 -1.14
N VAL A 231 17.40 -10.81 -0.84
CA VAL A 231 16.86 -11.04 0.52
C VAL A 231 16.79 -12.54 0.85
N ASN A 232 16.48 -13.40 -0.11
CA ASN A 232 16.53 -14.86 0.10
C ASN A 232 17.97 -15.33 0.39
N THR A 233 18.97 -14.84 -0.36
CA THR A 233 20.39 -15.12 -0.09
C THR A 233 20.81 -14.62 1.29
N LEU A 234 20.33 -13.44 1.73
CA LEU A 234 20.55 -12.94 3.09
C LEU A 234 19.91 -13.88 4.15
N GLN A 235 18.70 -14.38 3.91
CA GLN A 235 18.00 -15.32 4.80
C GLN A 235 18.73 -16.67 4.92
N GLU A 236 19.25 -17.20 3.82
CA GLU A 236 20.02 -18.45 3.79
C GLU A 236 21.38 -18.28 4.49
N ARG A 237 22.12 -17.21 4.14
CA ARG A 237 23.46 -16.92 4.70
C ARG A 237 23.42 -16.63 6.20
N PHE A 238 22.35 -16.00 6.69
CA PHE A 238 22.17 -15.62 8.09
C PHE A 238 20.96 -16.31 8.73
N SER A 239 20.85 -17.62 8.54
CA SER A 239 19.75 -18.44 9.09
C SER A 239 19.58 -18.40 10.61
N GLN A 240 20.60 -17.97 11.37
CA GLN A 240 20.50 -17.69 12.81
C GLN A 240 19.76 -16.39 13.15
N LEU A 241 19.55 -15.50 12.17
CA LEU A 241 18.79 -14.26 12.33
C LEU A 241 17.35 -14.45 11.84
N LYS A 242 16.38 -13.88 12.56
CA LYS A 242 15.00 -13.80 12.09
C LYS A 242 14.87 -12.61 11.14
N ILE A 243 15.13 -12.86 9.87
CA ILE A 243 14.98 -11.93 8.75
C ILE A 243 13.59 -12.10 8.13
N SER A 244 12.80 -11.02 8.06
CA SER A 244 11.51 -10.98 7.37
C SER A 244 11.48 -9.90 6.31
N CYS A 245 11.05 -10.25 5.10
CA CYS A 245 10.71 -9.33 4.02
C CYS A 245 9.19 -9.22 3.88
N THR A 246 8.65 -8.02 3.71
CA THR A 246 7.24 -7.80 3.39
C THR A 246 7.11 -6.84 2.21
N GLY A 247 6.18 -7.12 1.30
CA GLY A 247 5.93 -6.36 0.07
C GLY A 247 5.50 -7.29 -1.07
N PRO A 248 5.27 -6.75 -2.28
CA PRO A 248 5.37 -5.33 -2.63
C PRO A 248 4.20 -4.51 -2.04
N TRP A 249 4.51 -3.40 -1.41
CA TRP A 249 3.54 -2.46 -0.84
C TRP A 249 3.46 -1.16 -1.63
N PRO A 250 2.35 -0.40 -1.50
CA PRO A 250 2.33 1.03 -1.81
C PRO A 250 3.45 1.80 -1.08
N PRO A 251 3.96 2.91 -1.64
CA PRO A 251 5.16 3.61 -1.17
C PRO A 251 4.94 4.50 0.08
N PHE A 252 4.31 3.94 1.11
CA PHE A 252 3.92 4.64 2.35
C PHE A 252 5.09 5.34 3.06
N ASN A 253 6.27 4.74 3.11
CA ASN A 253 7.42 5.33 3.79
C ASN A 253 8.20 6.31 2.90
N PHE A 254 7.99 6.28 1.58
CA PHE A 254 8.73 7.11 0.63
C PHE A 254 8.04 8.45 0.33
N VAL A 255 6.73 8.52 0.52
CA VAL A 255 5.90 9.73 0.35
C VAL A 255 5.73 10.45 1.69
N THR A 256 5.76 11.79 1.69
CA THR A 256 5.36 12.58 2.88
C THR A 256 4.74 13.90 2.42
N ILE A 257 3.41 13.89 2.26
CA ILE A 257 2.65 15.08 1.88
C ILE A 257 2.20 15.78 3.16
N LYS A 258 2.77 16.95 3.44
CA LYS A 258 2.28 17.81 4.52
C LYS A 258 1.09 18.62 4.04
N VAL A 259 -0.09 18.01 4.05
CA VAL A 259 -1.34 18.75 3.89
C VAL A 259 -1.51 19.63 5.13
N GLY A 260 -1.26 20.94 4.96
CA GLY A 260 -1.34 21.89 6.05
C GLY A 260 -2.76 21.92 6.64
N ARG A 261 -2.92 21.41 7.87
CA ARG A 261 -4.12 21.68 8.67
C ARG A 261 -4.17 23.19 8.93
N GLY A 262 -4.98 23.91 8.17
CA GLY A 262 -5.45 25.22 8.58
C GLY A 262 -6.30 25.07 9.84
N ASP A 263 -6.19 26.02 10.76
CA ASP A 263 -6.88 25.97 12.05
C ASP A 263 -8.39 25.76 11.91
N GLN A 264 -8.85 24.60 12.38
CA GLN A 264 -10.12 24.42 13.09
C GLN A 264 -10.14 23.03 13.75
N ASN A 265 -10.08 23.03 15.08
CA ASN A 265 -10.23 21.87 15.99
C ASN A 265 -9.22 20.73 15.79
N ALA A 266 -7.99 20.96 16.25
CA ALA A 266 -7.10 19.88 16.65
C ALA A 266 -7.48 19.34 18.04
N VAL A 267 -7.57 18.02 18.17
CA VAL A 267 -7.30 17.32 19.43
C VAL A 267 -6.14 16.35 19.15
N PRO A 268 -5.03 16.40 19.91
CA PRO A 268 -3.93 15.45 19.75
C PRO A 268 -4.07 14.28 20.72
N HIS A 269 -3.60 13.09 20.33
CA HIS A 269 -2.79 12.19 21.16
C HIS A 269 -1.94 11.26 20.29
#